data_AF-A0A293LMZ5-F1
#
_entry.id   AF-A0A293LMZ5-F1
#
_cell.length_a   1.000
_cell.length_b   1.000
_cell.length_c   1.000
_cell.angle_alpha   90.00
_cell.angle_beta   90.00
_cell.angle_gamma   90.00
#
_symmetry.space_group_name_H-M   'P 1'
#
loop_
_entity.id
_entity.type
_entity.pdbx_description
1 polymer ?
#
loop_
_entity_poly.entity_id
_entity_poly.type
_entity_poly.pdbx_seq_one_letter_code
_entity_poly.pdbx_strand_id
1 'polypeptide(L)'
;MTNPTCSLQSLSVCCMLIIVAKRKQEEDTPAKLLDDLFRKTKASPCIYWLPLTEAQIRQREEERRQRQLERERRRQQQQQEEEERRRKGMGREPSSRQRDRDSRRSISRSPVRRR
;
A
#
# COMPACT_ATOMS: atom_id res chain seq x y z
N MET A 1 -16.13 -46.78 -11.82
CA MET A 1 -16.05 -45.41 -12.38
C MET A 1 -15.50 -44.50 -11.29
N THR A 2 -14.29 -44.00 -11.55
CA THR A 2 -13.57 -42.86 -10.93
C THR A 2 -13.83 -42.48 -9.46
N ASN A 3 -12.77 -42.60 -8.66
CA ASN A 3 -12.56 -41.89 -7.40
C ASN A 3 -12.94 -40.40 -7.48
N PRO A 4 -13.47 -39.83 -6.39
CA PRO A 4 -13.15 -38.47 -5.99
C PRO A 4 -12.27 -38.54 -4.74
N THR A 5 -10.98 -38.80 -4.93
CA THR A 5 -9.95 -38.31 -4.00
C THR A 5 -9.87 -36.79 -4.19
N CYS A 6 -10.78 -36.05 -3.57
CA CYS A 6 -10.68 -34.60 -3.53
C CYS A 6 -11.27 -34.04 -2.24
N SER A 7 -10.42 -33.29 -1.53
CA SER A 7 -10.78 -32.27 -0.53
C SER A 7 -10.82 -32.61 0.96
N LEU A 8 -10.47 -33.83 1.40
CA LEU A 8 -10.15 -34.05 2.83
C LEU A 8 -8.81 -33.41 3.24
N GLN A 9 -7.87 -33.26 2.29
CA GLN A 9 -6.64 -32.49 2.53
C GLN A 9 -6.88 -30.97 2.53
N SER A 10 -7.84 -30.46 1.72
CA SER A 10 -8.16 -29.03 1.71
C SER A 10 -8.89 -28.59 2.98
N LEU A 11 -9.81 -29.42 3.50
CA LEU A 11 -10.45 -29.16 4.80
C LEU A 11 -9.46 -29.29 5.97
N SER A 12 -8.49 -30.21 5.92
CA SER A 12 -7.49 -30.35 6.99
C SER A 12 -6.55 -29.14 7.09
N VAL A 13 -6.06 -28.62 5.96
CA VAL A 13 -5.15 -27.46 5.95
C VAL A 13 -5.92 -26.15 6.23
N CYS A 14 -7.16 -26.02 5.74
CA CYS A 14 -7.99 -24.85 6.02
C CYS A 14 -8.51 -24.84 7.48
N CYS A 15 -8.82 -26.01 8.05
CA CYS A 15 -9.15 -26.14 9.47
C CYS A 15 -7.91 -25.88 10.34
N MET A 16 -6.71 -26.38 9.99
CA MET A 16 -5.47 -26.03 10.71
C MET A 16 -5.12 -24.53 10.63
N LEU A 17 -5.30 -23.85 9.49
CA LEU A 17 -5.02 -22.40 9.40
C LEU A 17 -6.01 -21.56 10.22
N ILE A 18 -7.29 -21.91 10.21
CA ILE A 18 -8.32 -21.24 11.03
C ILE A 18 -8.10 -21.53 12.51
N ILE A 19 -7.69 -22.75 12.85
CA ILE A 19 -7.33 -23.17 14.21
C ILE A 19 -6.09 -22.43 14.71
N VAL A 20 -5.03 -22.25 13.91
CA VAL A 20 -3.83 -21.49 14.31
C VAL A 20 -4.13 -20.00 14.47
N ALA A 21 -5.04 -19.43 13.67
CA ALA A 21 -5.46 -18.04 13.81
C ALA A 21 -6.38 -17.81 15.04
N LYS A 22 -7.15 -18.82 15.46
CA LYS A 22 -8.02 -18.77 16.66
C LYS A 22 -7.34 -19.22 17.96
N ARG A 23 -6.24 -19.98 17.92
CA ARG A 23 -5.56 -20.54 19.12
C ARG A 23 -4.53 -19.62 19.80
N LYS A 24 -4.47 -18.32 19.48
CA LYS A 24 -3.60 -17.36 20.18
C LYS A 24 -4.35 -16.36 21.05
N GLN A 25 -5.57 -16.70 21.44
CA GLN A 25 -6.24 -16.09 22.58
C GLN A 25 -6.82 -17.21 23.42
N GLU A 26 -6.72 -17.10 24.75
CA GLU A 26 -7.42 -17.89 25.79
C GLU A 26 -6.58 -18.92 26.55
N GLU A 27 -5.61 -18.41 27.33
CA GLU A 27 -5.06 -18.92 28.60
C GLU A 27 -4.12 -17.77 29.02
N ASP A 28 -4.52 -16.78 29.81
CA ASP A 28 -4.80 -16.87 31.24
C ASP A 28 -5.82 -15.80 31.67
N THR A 29 -6.60 -16.14 32.69
CA THR A 29 -7.57 -15.34 33.46
C THR A 29 -9.01 -15.19 32.92
N PRO A 30 -10.04 -15.57 33.72
CA PRO A 30 -11.44 -15.43 33.36
C PRO A 30 -11.88 -13.97 33.51
N ALA A 31 -12.59 -13.48 32.49
CA ALA A 31 -13.19 -12.13 32.36
C ALA A 31 -12.24 -10.98 31.99
N LYS A 32 -11.83 -10.95 30.70
CA LYS A 32 -11.42 -9.71 30.02
C LYS A 32 -12.62 -8.76 30.00
N LEU A 33 -12.62 -7.71 30.81
CA LEU A 33 -13.66 -6.68 30.77
C LEU A 33 -13.51 -5.93 29.43
N LEU A 34 -14.63 -5.50 28.82
CA LEU A 34 -14.60 -4.76 27.54
C LEU A 34 -13.73 -3.49 27.62
N ASP A 35 -13.61 -2.92 28.82
CA ASP A 35 -12.77 -1.75 29.12
C ASP A 35 -11.27 -2.06 29.09
N ASP A 36 -10.85 -3.33 29.24
CA ASP A 36 -9.45 -3.75 29.11
C ASP A 36 -9.04 -3.92 27.64
N LEU A 37 -10.02 -4.11 26.74
CA LEU A 37 -9.81 -4.32 25.31
C LEU A 37 -9.99 -3.04 24.49
N PHE A 38 -10.76 -2.06 24.96
CA PHE A 38 -11.11 -0.86 24.21
C PHE A 38 -11.07 0.39 25.06
N ARG A 39 -10.51 1.47 24.51
CA ARG A 39 -10.59 2.79 25.14
C ARG A 39 -11.96 3.40 24.85
N LYS A 40 -12.67 3.80 25.90
CA LYS A 40 -13.97 4.48 25.82
C LYS A 40 -13.79 5.99 25.93
N THR A 41 -14.43 6.76 25.05
CA THR A 41 -14.50 8.22 25.17
C THR A 41 -15.47 8.64 26.28
N LYS A 42 -15.15 9.72 27.01
CA LYS A 42 -16.02 10.27 28.08
C LYS A 42 -17.18 11.15 27.55
N ALA A 43 -17.17 11.50 26.27
CA ALA A 43 -18.20 12.31 25.62
C ALA A 43 -19.41 11.47 25.21
N SER A 44 -20.61 12.08 25.17
CA SER A 44 -21.82 11.45 24.61
C SER A 44 -21.95 11.80 23.12
N PRO A 45 -22.11 10.83 22.21
CA PRO A 45 -22.20 9.39 22.41
C PRO A 45 -20.85 8.73 22.73
N CYS A 46 -20.87 7.70 23.58
CA CYS A 46 -19.66 6.97 23.96
C CYS A 46 -19.17 6.11 22.80
N ILE A 47 -17.90 6.25 22.42
CA ILE A 47 -17.28 5.49 21.33
C ILE A 47 -16.15 4.63 21.91
N TYR A 48 -16.14 3.35 21.52
CA TYR A 48 -15.08 2.40 21.81
C TYR A 48 -14.08 2.39 20.66
N TRP A 49 -12.80 2.64 20.95
CA TRP A 49 -11.73 2.59 19.95
C TRP A 49 -10.52 1.81 20.48
N LEU A 50 -9.87 1.08 19.57
CA LEU A 50 -8.69 0.28 19.87
C LEU A 50 -7.46 0.93 19.23
N PRO A 51 -6.49 1.44 20.01
CA PRO A 51 -5.21 1.82 19.46
C PRO A 51 -4.56 0.60 18.81
N LEU A 52 -3.90 0.83 17.67
CA LEU A 52 -3.11 -0.21 17.02
C LEU A 52 -2.04 -0.72 18.00
N THR A 53 -1.82 -2.03 18.04
CA THR A 53 -0.78 -2.59 18.88
C THR A 53 0.60 -2.18 18.34
N GLU A 54 1.59 -2.09 19.23
CA GLU A 54 2.96 -1.71 18.83
C GLU A 54 3.54 -2.62 17.74
N ALA A 55 3.14 -3.89 17.72
CA ALA A 55 3.50 -4.82 16.65
C ALA A 55 2.90 -4.42 15.29
N GLN A 56 1.62 -4.03 15.26
CA GLN A 56 0.95 -3.58 14.04
C GLN A 56 1.48 -2.23 13.54
N ILE A 57 1.84 -1.34 14.48
CA ILE A 57 2.48 -0.05 14.16
C ILE A 57 3.83 -0.31 13.50
N ARG A 58 4.68 -1.15 14.10
CA ARG A 58 5.99 -1.52 13.53
C ARG A 58 5.86 -2.13 12.15
N GLN A 59 4.91 -3.04 11.94
CA GLN A 59 4.67 -3.65 10.64
C GLN A 59 4.25 -2.61 9.57
N ARG A 60 3.34 -1.68 9.90
CA ARG A 60 2.95 -0.59 8.98
C ARG A 60 4.08 0.40 8.72
N GLU A 61 4.92 0.66 9.72
CA GLU A 61 6.10 1.51 9.56
C GLU A 61 7.14 0.86 8.66
N GLU A 62 7.35 -0.44 8.80
CA GLU A 62 8.26 -1.20 7.95
C GLU A 62 7.75 -1.27 6.52
N GLU A 63 6.46 -1.54 6.28
CA GLU A 63 5.88 -1.42 4.94
C GLU A 63 6.05 -0.01 4.35
N ARG A 64 5.83 1.04 5.15
CA ARG A 64 6.03 2.42 4.71
C ARG A 64 7.49 2.68 4.34
N ARG A 65 8.43 2.20 5.15
CA ARG A 65 9.88 2.32 4.91
C ARG A 65 10.27 1.57 3.64
N GLN A 66 9.80 0.34 3.46
CA GLN A 66 10.06 -0.46 2.24
C GLN A 66 9.51 0.23 0.99
N ARG A 67 8.28 0.76 1.02
CA ARG A 67 7.71 1.52 -0.10
C ARG A 67 8.47 2.83 -0.37
N GLN A 68 9.01 3.48 0.65
CA GLN A 68 9.86 4.66 0.48
C GLN A 68 11.19 4.30 -0.22
N LEU A 69 11.86 3.25 0.25
CA LEU A 69 13.11 2.76 -0.34
C LEU A 69 12.91 2.30 -1.79
N GLU A 70 11.81 1.61 -2.10
CA GLU A 70 11.49 1.21 -3.47
C GLU A 70 11.30 2.43 -4.38
N ARG A 71 10.57 3.45 -3.92
CA ARG A 71 10.38 4.71 -4.66
C ARG A 71 11.69 5.45 -4.87
N GLU A 72 12.56 5.44 -3.88
CA GLU A 72 13.88 6.07 -3.98
C GLU A 72 14.78 5.32 -4.96
N ARG A 73 14.86 4.00 -4.87
CA ARG A 73 15.60 3.15 -5.82
C ARG A 73 15.13 3.39 -7.25
N ARG A 74 13.81 3.46 -7.47
CA ARG A 74 13.24 3.74 -8.79
C ARG A 74 13.60 5.14 -9.30
N ARG A 75 13.65 6.15 -8.41
CA ARG A 75 14.10 7.50 -8.78
C ARG A 75 15.58 7.53 -9.12
N GLN A 76 16.42 6.88 -8.33
CA GLN A 76 17.86 6.79 -8.59
C GLN A 76 18.15 6.07 -9.91
N GLN A 77 17.46 4.96 -10.20
CA GLN A 77 17.58 4.27 -11.49
C GLN A 77 17.18 5.17 -12.67
N GLN A 78 16.08 5.92 -12.56
CA GLN A 78 15.67 6.86 -13.61
C GLN A 78 16.65 8.02 -13.78
N GLN A 79 17.23 8.52 -12.70
CA GLN A 79 18.25 9.57 -12.76
C GLN A 79 19.53 9.08 -13.42
N GLN A 80 20.00 7.88 -13.07
CA GLN A 80 21.17 7.25 -13.69
C GLN A 80 20.94 7.01 -15.18
N GLU A 81 19.77 6.49 -15.56
CA GLU A 81 19.41 6.27 -16.96
C GLU A 81 19.32 7.60 -17.72
N GLU A 82 18.73 8.64 -17.13
CA GLU A 82 18.66 9.98 -17.74
C GLU A 82 20.05 10.60 -17.91
N GLU A 83 20.93 10.47 -16.92
CA GLU A 83 22.32 10.93 -16.98
C GLU A 83 23.12 10.18 -18.06
N GLU A 84 22.96 8.86 -18.14
CA GLU A 84 23.58 8.04 -19.18
C GLU A 84 23.08 8.44 -20.59
N ARG A 85 21.77 8.65 -20.75
CA ARG A 85 21.17 9.15 -22.00
C ARG A 85 21.70 10.53 -22.38
N ARG A 86 21.88 11.43 -21.41
CA ARG A 86 22.50 12.75 -21.63
C ARG A 86 23.95 12.61 -22.07
N ARG A 87 24.72 11.71 -21.43
CA ARG A 87 26.13 11.43 -21.82
C ARG A 87 26.23 10.84 -23.23
N LYS A 88 25.27 10.00 -23.63
CA LYS A 88 25.16 9.43 -24.98
C LYS A 88 24.55 10.40 -26.01
N GLY A 89 24.21 11.64 -25.63
CA GLY A 89 23.60 12.62 -26.52
C GLY A 89 22.16 12.28 -26.97
N MET A 90 21.52 11.27 -26.37
CA MET A 90 20.16 10.85 -26.70
C MET A 90 19.16 11.70 -25.91
N GLY A 91 18.67 12.78 -26.53
CA GLY A 91 17.65 13.66 -25.96
C GLY A 91 16.39 12.91 -25.49
N ARG A 92 15.65 13.49 -24.54
CA ARG A 92 14.37 12.94 -24.07
C ARG A 92 13.28 13.29 -25.09
N GLU A 93 12.86 12.31 -25.89
CA GLU A 93 11.77 12.49 -26.86
C GLU A 93 10.44 12.64 -26.08
N PRO A 94 9.72 13.77 -26.22
CA PRO A 94 8.52 14.00 -25.45
C PRO A 94 7.41 13.04 -25.90
N SER A 95 6.72 12.41 -24.94
CA SER A 95 5.55 11.58 -25.23
C SER A 95 4.55 12.34 -26.11
N SER A 96 3.87 11.65 -27.03
CA SER A 96 2.81 12.23 -27.88
C SER A 96 1.79 13.04 -27.07
N ARG A 97 1.36 12.52 -25.91
CA ARG A 97 0.45 13.23 -24.98
C ARG A 97 1.03 14.55 -24.45
N GLN A 98 2.34 14.59 -24.22
CA GLN A 98 3.04 15.79 -23.76
C GLN A 98 3.08 16.83 -24.88
N ARG A 99 3.38 16.40 -26.11
CA ARG A 99 3.36 17.26 -27.31
C ARG A 99 1.99 17.86 -27.55
N ASP A 100 0.92 17.08 -27.43
CA ASP A 100 -0.46 17.58 -27.58
C ASP A 100 -0.78 18.64 -26.53
N ARG A 101 -0.39 18.41 -25.27
CA ARG A 101 -0.59 19.38 -24.18
C ARG A 101 0.19 20.67 -24.42
N ASP A 102 1.44 20.57 -24.88
CA ASP A 102 2.28 21.74 -25.12
C ASP A 102 1.83 22.52 -26.37
N SER A 103 1.37 21.82 -27.41
CA SER A 103 0.72 22.42 -28.58
C SER A 103 -0.52 23.22 -28.19
N ARG A 104 -1.41 22.63 -27.37
CA ARG A 104 -2.56 23.36 -26.81
C ARG A 104 -2.15 24.56 -25.98
N ARG A 105 -1.12 24.45 -25.14
CA ARG A 105 -0.61 25.56 -24.33
C ARG A 105 0.01 26.68 -25.19
N SER A 106 0.65 26.31 -26.29
CA SER A 106 1.24 27.23 -27.27
C SER A 106 0.17 27.99 -28.04
N ILE A 107 -0.90 27.28 -28.46
CA ILE A 107 -2.07 27.90 -29.12
C ILE A 107 -2.72 28.95 -28.22
N SER A 108 -2.87 28.68 -26.92
CA SER A 108 -3.47 29.61 -25.95
C SER A 108 -2.62 30.85 -25.68
N ARG A 109 -1.31 30.78 -25.89
CA ARG A 109 -0.35 31.88 -25.62
C ARG A 109 0.03 32.68 -26.85
N SER A 110 -0.47 32.31 -28.04
CA SER A 110 -0.14 33.01 -29.27
C SER A 110 -0.59 34.47 -29.19
N PRO A 111 0.30 35.47 -29.34
CA PRO A 111 -0.07 36.87 -29.31
C PRO A 111 -1.01 37.12 -30.49
N VAL A 112 -2.30 37.37 -30.23
CA VAL A 112 -3.22 37.83 -31.24
C VAL A 112 -2.61 39.10 -31.83
N ARG A 113 -2.16 39.03 -33.09
CA ARG A 113 -1.59 40.15 -33.84
C ARG A 113 -2.58 41.31 -33.74
N ARG A 114 -2.31 42.28 -32.86
CA ARG A 114 -3.07 43.53 -32.79
C ARG A 114 -2.77 44.30 -34.07
N ARG A 115 -3.84 44.58 -34.79
CA ARG A 115 -3.89 45.26 -36.07
C ARG A 115 -3.77 46.76 -35.87
#